data_AF-A0A914P8W8-F1
#
_entry.id   AF-A0A914P8W8-F1
#
_cell.length_a   1.000
_cell.length_b   1.000
_cell.length_c   1.000
_cell.angle_alpha   90.00
_cell.angle_beta   90.00
_cell.angle_gamma   90.00
#
_symmetry.space_group_name_H-M   'P 1'
#
loop_
_entity.id
_entity.type
_entity.pdbx_description
1 polymer ?
#
loop_
_entity_poly.entity_id
_entity_poly.type
_entity_poly.pdbx_seq_one_letter_code
_entity_poly.pdbx_strand_id
1 'polypeptide(L)'
;MVGWPSEAGNSLKAADSAIKAKEWDRALQILNVIADHDAAAKFFGKIAEHFETTGEYEQAEKYYIDAGRAKDALEMYNKAARWADAYKLAAEFLGADQTHEMYLQKAEELEQSGRLKEAEQLYISFGEPAKAIAMYKEANRTDEMMKNTSRTSLVNNPNPETQK
;
A
#
# COMPACT_ATOMS: atom_id res chain seq x y z
N MET A 1 -3.62 -1.29 48.30
CA MET A 1 -4.14 0.09 48.36
C MET A 1 -3.63 0.82 47.13
N VAL A 2 -4.45 0.80 46.07
CA VAL A 2 -4.58 1.77 44.97
C VAL A 2 -3.32 2.55 44.54
N GLY A 3 -2.45 1.93 43.74
CA GLY A 3 -1.45 2.65 42.94
C GLY A 3 -2.13 3.22 41.68
N TRP A 4 -2.69 4.43 41.79
CA TRP A 4 -3.28 5.21 40.68
C TRP A 4 -2.51 6.54 40.56
N PRO A 5 -2.91 7.51 39.72
CA PRO A 5 -2.57 7.82 38.33
C PRO A 5 -1.16 8.42 38.08
N SER A 6 -0.36 8.64 39.11
CA SER A 6 0.89 9.43 39.00
C SER A 6 2.00 8.75 38.21
N GLU A 7 2.09 7.42 38.25
CA GLU A 7 3.08 6.67 37.46
C GLU A 7 2.77 6.71 35.97
N ALA A 8 1.50 6.56 35.57
CA ALA A 8 1.10 6.64 34.17
C ALA A 8 1.44 8.00 33.54
N GLY A 9 1.18 9.10 34.26
CA GLY A 9 1.53 10.44 33.80
C GLY A 9 3.04 10.69 33.65
N ASN A 10 3.87 10.00 34.45
CA ASN A 10 5.33 10.09 34.34
C ASN A 10 5.87 9.21 33.20
N SER A 11 5.28 8.02 32.99
CA SER A 11 5.60 7.14 31.87
C SER A 11 5.29 7.77 30.51
N LEU A 12 4.18 8.51 30.37
CA LEU A 12 3.86 9.21 29.13
C LEU A 12 4.89 10.30 28.80
N LYS A 13 5.37 11.04 29.80
CA LYS A 13 6.44 12.02 29.62
C LYS A 13 7.76 11.35 29.25
N ALA A 14 8.08 10.22 29.88
CA ALA A 14 9.27 9.45 29.56
C ALA A 14 9.23 8.91 28.12
N ALA A 15 8.07 8.42 27.65
CA ALA A 15 7.87 8.00 26.26
C ALA A 15 8.03 9.17 25.27
N ASP A 16 7.45 10.35 25.57
CA ASP A 16 7.62 11.54 24.73
C ASP A 16 9.08 12.00 24.65
N SER A 17 9.79 11.99 25.78
CA SER A 17 11.23 12.29 25.83
C SER A 17 12.05 11.29 25.02
N ALA A 18 11.76 10.00 25.12
CA ALA A 18 12.44 8.95 24.35
C ALA A 18 12.20 9.12 22.84
N ILE A 19 10.96 9.42 22.42
CA ILE A 19 10.62 9.71 21.01
C ILE A 19 11.38 10.93 20.50
N LYS A 20 11.44 12.01 21.29
CA LYS A 20 12.22 13.22 20.94
C LYS A 20 13.72 12.93 20.84
N ALA A 21 14.23 12.02 21.66
CA ALA A 21 15.60 11.55 21.62
C ALA A 21 15.87 10.53 20.49
N LYS A 22 14.85 10.13 19.72
CA LYS A 22 14.89 9.05 18.72
C LYS A 22 15.27 7.68 19.31
N GLU A 23 15.02 7.48 20.60
CA GLU A 23 15.17 6.19 21.29
C GLU A 23 13.88 5.37 21.14
N TRP A 24 13.58 4.90 19.94
CA TRP A 24 12.30 4.24 19.60
C TRP A 24 12.07 2.96 20.41
N ASP A 25 13.08 2.10 20.55
CA ASP A 25 12.98 0.86 21.34
C ASP A 25 12.64 1.15 22.81
N ARG A 26 13.25 2.19 23.37
CA ARG A 26 12.98 2.61 24.74
C ARG A 26 11.59 3.20 24.88
N ALA A 27 11.16 4.01 23.91
CA ALA A 27 9.80 4.52 23.88
C ALA A 27 8.78 3.38 23.84
N LEU A 28 8.99 2.37 23.01
CA LEU A 28 8.12 1.18 22.91
C LEU A 28 8.07 0.38 24.20
N GLN A 29 9.20 0.18 24.87
CA GLN A 29 9.23 -0.48 26.19
C GLN A 29 8.39 0.27 27.21
N ILE A 30 8.47 1.60 27.24
CA ILE A 30 7.68 2.42 28.17
C ILE A 30 6.19 2.37 27.79
N LEU A 31 5.86 2.46 26.50
CA LEU A 31 4.48 2.42 26.01
C LEU A 31 3.80 1.08 26.29
N ASN A 32 4.51 -0.04 26.16
CA ASN A 32 3.98 -1.37 26.48
C ASN A 32 3.67 -1.57 27.97
N VAL A 33 4.25 -0.76 28.85
CA VAL A 33 4.00 -0.80 30.30
C VAL A 33 2.83 0.11 30.70
N ILE A 34 2.45 1.06 29.85
CA ILE A 34 1.33 1.97 30.10
C ILE A 34 0.01 1.23 29.88
N ALA A 35 -0.81 1.13 30.93
CA ALA A 35 -2.14 0.52 30.85
C ALA A 35 -3.19 1.39 30.12
N ASP A 36 -2.91 2.70 29.96
CA ASP A 36 -3.76 3.62 29.22
C ASP A 36 -3.45 3.54 27.72
N HIS A 37 -4.20 2.66 27.04
CA HIS A 37 -4.04 2.42 25.61
C HIS A 37 -4.35 3.65 24.74
N ASP A 38 -5.27 4.53 25.14
CA ASP A 38 -5.60 5.74 24.36
C ASP A 38 -4.46 6.77 24.41
N ALA A 39 -3.89 6.96 25.60
CA ALA A 39 -2.74 7.82 25.77
C ALA A 39 -1.49 7.27 25.03
N ALA A 40 -1.31 5.94 25.02
CA ALA A 40 -0.23 5.28 24.30
C ALA A 40 -0.40 5.32 22.76
N ALA A 41 -1.63 5.24 22.25
CA ALA A 41 -1.95 5.27 20.82
C ALA A 41 -1.36 6.48 20.08
N LYS A 42 -1.38 7.66 20.72
CA LYS A 42 -0.79 8.89 20.17
C LYS A 42 0.72 8.76 19.92
N PHE A 43 1.41 8.02 20.78
CA PHE A 43 2.84 7.80 20.66
C PHE A 43 3.16 6.71 19.63
N PHE A 44 2.38 5.62 19.59
CA PHE A 44 2.48 4.64 18.52
C PHE A 44 2.30 5.28 17.14
N GLY A 45 1.38 6.24 17.00
CA GLY A 45 1.23 7.00 15.75
C GLY A 45 2.51 7.76 15.34
N LYS A 46 3.20 8.42 16.27
CA LYS A 46 4.47 9.11 15.98
C LYS A 46 5.59 8.14 15.60
N ILE A 47 5.60 6.97 16.23
CA ILE A 47 6.56 5.90 15.94
C ILE A 47 6.29 5.33 14.54
N ALA A 48 5.03 5.09 14.19
CA ALA A 48 4.61 4.64 12.87
C ALA A 48 5.03 5.62 11.77
N GLU A 49 4.78 6.93 11.97
CA GLU A 49 5.21 7.99 11.05
C GLU A 49 6.74 7.98 10.83
N HIS A 50 7.53 7.71 11.88
CA HIS A 50 8.97 7.55 11.71
C HIS A 50 9.31 6.35 10.81
N PHE A 51 8.74 5.17 11.10
CA PHE A 51 8.99 3.97 10.31
C PHE A 51 8.54 4.12 8.84
N GLU A 52 7.43 4.84 8.59
CA GLU A 52 6.99 5.24 7.25
C GLU A 52 8.07 6.05 6.54
N THR A 53 8.64 7.07 7.18
CA THR A 53 9.71 7.91 6.58
C THR A 53 11.01 7.14 6.31
N THR A 54 11.26 6.08 7.06
CA THR A 54 12.42 5.19 6.84
C THR A 54 12.18 4.11 5.80
N GLY A 55 10.94 3.94 5.32
CA GLY A 55 10.55 2.90 4.37
C GLY A 55 10.32 1.51 5.00
N GLU A 56 10.22 1.43 6.33
CA GLU A 56 9.96 0.20 7.09
C GLU A 56 8.45 -0.01 7.24
N TYR A 57 7.78 -0.28 6.12
CA TYR A 57 6.32 -0.30 6.02
C TYR A 57 5.65 -1.35 6.94
N GLU A 58 6.26 -2.52 7.14
CA GLU A 58 5.70 -3.55 8.02
C GLU A 58 5.70 -3.11 9.50
N GLN A 59 6.76 -2.43 9.93
CA GLN A 59 6.82 -1.87 11.28
C GLN A 59 5.83 -0.71 11.43
N ALA A 60 5.78 0.16 10.42
CA ALA A 60 4.84 1.28 10.39
C ALA A 60 3.39 0.81 10.46
N GLU A 61 3.01 -0.23 9.69
CA GLU A 61 1.68 -0.84 9.73
C GLU A 61 1.34 -1.29 11.15
N LYS A 62 2.22 -2.10 11.77
CA LYS A 62 1.99 -2.60 13.13
C LYS A 62 1.69 -1.47 14.11
N TYR A 63 2.50 -0.41 14.11
CA TYR A 63 2.31 0.70 15.03
C TYR A 63 1.13 1.59 14.66
N TYR A 64 0.77 1.71 13.39
CA TYR A 64 -0.47 2.35 12.97
C TYR A 64 -1.70 1.57 13.46
N ILE A 65 -1.65 0.23 13.45
CA ILE A 65 -2.71 -0.61 14.01
C ILE A 65 -2.80 -0.47 15.52
N ASP A 66 -1.66 -0.53 16.22
CA ASP A 66 -1.60 -0.31 17.68
C ASP A 66 -2.10 1.10 18.07
N ALA A 67 -1.95 2.08 17.17
CA ALA A 67 -2.49 3.43 17.32
C ALA A 67 -3.98 3.58 16.96
N GLY A 68 -4.64 2.53 16.45
CA GLY A 68 -6.01 2.60 15.92
C GLY A 68 -6.12 3.42 14.62
N ARG A 69 -5.00 3.68 13.95
CA ARG A 69 -4.87 4.51 12.73
C ARG A 69 -4.70 3.64 11.47
N ALA A 70 -5.51 2.59 11.32
CA ALA A 70 -5.43 1.67 10.17
C ALA A 70 -5.60 2.37 8.80
N LYS A 71 -6.36 3.47 8.75
CA LYS A 71 -6.51 4.29 7.54
C LYS A 71 -5.18 4.91 7.09
N ASP A 72 -4.33 5.31 8.03
CA ASP A 72 -3.04 5.92 7.72
C ASP A 72 -2.05 4.87 7.20
N ALA A 73 -2.08 3.64 7.73
CA ALA A 73 -1.35 2.51 7.17
C ALA A 73 -1.80 2.17 5.74
N LEU A 74 -3.10 2.25 5.44
CA LEU A 74 -3.62 2.07 4.08
C LEU A 74 -3.13 3.18 3.14
N GLU A 75 -3.19 4.43 3.56
CA GLU A 75 -2.65 5.55 2.77
C GLU A 75 -1.15 5.41 2.54
N MET A 76 -0.40 4.97 3.54
CA MET A 76 1.04 4.70 3.43
C MET A 76 1.30 3.66 2.32
N TYR A 77 0.61 2.52 2.33
CA TYR A 77 0.80 1.51 1.28
C TYR A 77 0.38 1.98 -0.10
N ASN A 78 -0.70 2.77 -0.19
CA ASN A 78 -1.14 3.38 -1.44
C ASN A 78 -0.10 4.37 -2.00
N LYS A 79 0.52 5.19 -1.14
CA LYS A 79 1.62 6.10 -1.53
C LYS A 79 2.86 5.34 -1.98
N ALA A 80 3.15 4.21 -1.35
CA ALA A 80 4.26 3.32 -1.71
C ALA A 80 3.98 2.45 -2.94
N ALA A 81 2.80 2.57 -3.58
CA ALA A 81 2.33 1.70 -4.65
C ALA A 81 2.36 0.19 -4.29
N ARG A 82 2.24 -0.13 -3.00
CA ARG A 82 2.18 -1.50 -2.47
C ARG A 82 0.73 -1.95 -2.35
N TRP A 83 0.06 -2.07 -3.50
CA TRP A 83 -1.39 -2.30 -3.57
C TRP A 83 -1.81 -3.64 -2.96
N ALA A 84 -0.99 -4.69 -3.10
CA ALA A 84 -1.26 -6.01 -2.54
C ALA A 84 -1.31 -6.00 -1.00
N ASP A 85 -0.41 -5.26 -0.36
CA ASP A 85 -0.37 -5.12 1.09
C ASP A 85 -1.51 -4.22 1.58
N ALA A 86 -1.79 -3.13 0.86
CA ALA A 86 -2.93 -2.26 1.11
C ALA A 86 -4.27 -3.04 1.02
N TYR A 87 -4.40 -3.94 0.04
CA TYR A 87 -5.58 -4.79 -0.11
C TYR A 87 -5.77 -5.73 1.07
N LYS A 88 -4.71 -6.44 1.49
CA LYS A 88 -4.77 -7.36 2.64
C LYS A 88 -5.20 -6.64 3.89
N LEU A 89 -4.60 -5.47 4.16
CA LEU A 89 -4.94 -4.66 5.30
C LEU A 89 -6.40 -4.17 5.21
N ALA A 90 -6.82 -3.67 4.06
CA ALA A 90 -8.19 -3.19 3.88
C ALA A 90 -9.20 -4.33 4.04
N ALA A 91 -8.90 -5.53 3.55
CA ALA A 91 -9.78 -6.69 3.68
C ALA A 91 -9.96 -7.11 5.15
N GLU A 92 -8.91 -6.96 5.97
CA GLU A 92 -8.96 -7.23 7.41
C GLU A 92 -9.78 -6.16 8.17
N PHE A 93 -9.63 -4.87 7.83
CA PHE A 93 -10.24 -3.76 8.60
C PHE A 93 -11.60 -3.29 8.09
N LEU A 94 -11.83 -3.27 6.77
CA LEU A 94 -13.06 -2.77 6.12
C LEU A 94 -13.98 -3.90 5.66
N GLY A 95 -13.50 -5.14 5.68
CA GLY A 95 -14.20 -6.31 5.18
C GLY A 95 -13.86 -6.62 3.71
N ALA A 96 -13.84 -7.92 3.40
CA ALA A 96 -13.38 -8.43 2.12
C ALA A 96 -14.21 -7.94 0.92
N ASP A 97 -15.54 -7.88 1.06
CA ASP A 97 -16.45 -7.60 -0.07
C ASP A 97 -16.30 -6.17 -0.60
N GLN A 98 -16.33 -5.16 0.29
CA GLN A 98 -16.18 -3.76 -0.09
C GLN A 98 -14.76 -3.45 -0.61
N THR A 99 -13.76 -4.12 -0.01
CA THR A 99 -12.37 -3.95 -0.40
C THR A 99 -12.10 -4.56 -1.78
N HIS A 100 -12.66 -5.73 -2.07
CA HIS A 100 -12.42 -6.43 -3.33
C HIS A 100 -12.84 -5.60 -4.55
N GLU A 101 -14.02 -5.00 -4.53
CA GLU A 101 -14.50 -4.17 -5.65
C GLU A 101 -13.59 -2.96 -5.91
N MET A 102 -13.20 -2.24 -4.85
CA MET A 102 -12.34 -1.05 -4.97
C MET A 102 -10.95 -1.39 -5.53
N TYR A 103 -10.34 -2.48 -5.07
CA TYR A 103 -9.02 -2.89 -5.54
C TYR A 103 -9.06 -3.62 -6.89
N LEU A 104 -10.19 -4.23 -7.25
CA LEU A 104 -10.40 -4.78 -8.59
C LEU A 104 -10.40 -3.65 -9.63
N GLN A 105 -11.16 -2.57 -9.38
CA GLN A 105 -11.11 -1.38 -10.23
C GLN A 105 -9.68 -0.82 -10.32
N LYS A 106 -8.94 -0.84 -9.21
CA LYS A 106 -7.53 -0.41 -9.21
C LYS A 106 -6.63 -1.30 -10.07
N ALA A 107 -6.82 -2.61 -10.05
CA ALA A 107 -6.07 -3.54 -10.88
C ALA A 107 -6.35 -3.29 -12.38
N GLU A 108 -7.59 -3.02 -12.76
CA GLU A 108 -7.98 -2.67 -14.13
C GLU A 108 -7.36 -1.34 -14.59
N GLU A 109 -7.30 -0.32 -13.72
CA GLU A 109 -6.58 0.93 -14.00
C GLU A 109 -5.07 0.70 -14.22
N LEU A 110 -4.46 -0.18 -13.40
CA LEU A 110 -3.05 -0.53 -13.53
C LEU A 110 -2.78 -1.30 -14.83
N GLU A 111 -3.70 -2.16 -15.25
CA GLU A 111 -3.67 -2.84 -16.54
C GLU A 111 -3.72 -1.85 -17.71
N GLN A 112 -4.67 -0.91 -17.70
CA GLN A 112 -4.81 0.10 -18.76
C GLN A 112 -3.62 1.07 -18.84
N SER A 113 -2.97 1.34 -17.69
CA SER A 113 -1.74 2.14 -17.64
C SER A 113 -0.47 1.36 -17.98
N GLY A 114 -0.58 0.06 -18.30
CA GLY A 114 0.55 -0.81 -18.66
C GLY A 114 1.39 -1.28 -17.47
N ARG A 115 0.95 -1.03 -16.23
CA ARG A 115 1.62 -1.45 -14.98
C ARG A 115 1.26 -2.90 -14.64
N LEU A 116 1.46 -3.79 -15.62
CA LEU A 116 1.01 -5.20 -15.57
C LEU A 116 1.54 -5.96 -14.35
N LYS A 117 2.77 -5.68 -13.90
CA LYS A 117 3.35 -6.33 -12.71
C LYS A 117 2.57 -6.05 -11.42
N GLU A 118 2.05 -4.83 -11.28
CA GLU A 118 1.31 -4.43 -10.08
C GLU A 118 -0.13 -4.94 -10.13
N ALA A 119 -0.74 -4.92 -11.32
CA ALA A 119 -2.03 -5.56 -11.55
C ALA A 119 -1.97 -7.07 -11.30
N GLU A 120 -0.91 -7.76 -11.76
CA GLU A 120 -0.65 -9.17 -11.47
C GLU A 120 -0.59 -9.44 -9.97
N GLN A 121 0.17 -8.66 -9.21
CA GLN A 121 0.28 -8.82 -7.75
C GLN A 121 -1.08 -8.66 -7.06
N LEU A 122 -1.94 -7.74 -7.52
CA LEU A 122 -3.31 -7.61 -7.03
C LEU A 122 -4.16 -8.82 -7.37
N TYR A 123 -4.18 -9.26 -8.63
CA TYR A 123 -4.94 -10.44 -9.06
C TYR A 123 -4.52 -11.71 -8.31
N ILE A 124 -3.23 -11.90 -8.06
CA ILE A 124 -2.73 -13.00 -7.22
C ILE A 124 -3.22 -12.84 -5.78
N SER A 125 -3.21 -11.63 -5.24
CA SER A 125 -3.70 -11.35 -3.87
C SER A 125 -5.19 -11.59 -3.72
N PHE A 126 -5.98 -11.42 -4.80
CA PHE A 126 -7.40 -11.80 -4.85
C PHE A 126 -7.63 -13.31 -4.94
N GLY A 127 -6.57 -14.10 -5.18
CA GLY A 127 -6.70 -15.53 -5.48
C GLY A 127 -7.15 -15.83 -6.91
N GLU A 128 -6.98 -14.88 -7.83
CA GLU A 128 -7.41 -14.97 -9.23
C GLU A 128 -6.22 -14.94 -10.22
N PRO A 129 -5.29 -15.91 -10.17
CA PRO A 129 -4.16 -15.95 -11.09
C PRO A 129 -4.58 -16.09 -12.57
N ALA A 130 -5.79 -16.61 -12.83
CA ALA A 130 -6.35 -16.70 -14.16
C ALA A 130 -6.56 -15.32 -14.82
N LYS A 131 -6.97 -14.29 -14.05
CA LYS A 131 -7.10 -12.92 -14.56
C LYS A 131 -5.74 -12.32 -14.90
N ALA A 132 -4.72 -12.55 -14.06
CA ALA A 132 -3.35 -12.13 -14.37
C ALA A 132 -2.83 -12.72 -15.69
N ILE A 133 -3.07 -14.01 -15.93
CA ILE A 133 -2.69 -14.67 -17.20
C ILE A 133 -3.44 -14.07 -18.39
N ALA A 134 -4.75 -13.82 -18.24
CA ALA A 134 -5.57 -13.24 -19.29
C ALA A 134 -5.10 -11.83 -19.67
N MET A 135 -4.81 -11.00 -18.67
CA MET A 135 -4.23 -9.66 -18.83
C MET A 135 -2.94 -9.70 -19.66
N TYR A 136 -1.97 -10.55 -19.29
CA TYR A 136 -0.70 -10.65 -20.04
C TYR A 136 -0.90 -11.05 -21.50
N LYS A 137 -1.85 -11.95 -21.76
CA LYS A 137 -2.18 -12.39 -23.12
C LYS A 137 -2.77 -11.25 -23.96
N GLU A 138 -3.66 -10.46 -23.37
CA GLU A 138 -4.30 -9.33 -24.06
C GLU A 138 -3.31 -8.19 -24.32
N ALA A 139 -2.42 -7.91 -23.35
CA ALA A 139 -1.35 -6.93 -23.50
C ALA A 139 -0.36 -7.30 -24.62
N ASN A 140 0.02 -8.58 -24.72
CA ASN A 140 0.91 -9.02 -25.80
C ASN A 140 0.22 -8.95 -27.18
N ARG A 141 -1.08 -9.24 -27.23
CA ARG A 141 -1.87 -9.17 -28.47
C ARG A 141 -2.05 -7.74 -28.97
N THR A 142 -2.24 -6.78 -28.05
CA THR A 142 -2.33 -5.35 -28.39
C THR A 142 -1.01 -4.79 -28.89
N ASP A 143 0.13 -5.19 -28.33
CA ASP A 143 1.46 -4.82 -28.84
C ASP A 143 1.68 -5.34 -30.27
N GLU A 144 1.42 -6.62 -30.51
CA GLU A 144 1.51 -7.24 -31.83
C GLU A 144 0.59 -6.56 -32.86
N MET A 145 -0.66 -6.25 -32.45
CA MET A 145 -1.64 -5.59 -33.31
C MET A 145 -1.22 -4.14 -33.64
N MET A 146 -0.73 -3.36 -32.67
CA MET A 146 -0.23 -2.01 -32.92
C MET A 146 1.00 -2.01 -33.84
N LYS A 147 1.93 -2.94 -33.62
CA LYS A 147 3.13 -3.07 -34.45
C LYS A 147 2.79 -3.43 -35.90
N ASN A 148 1.85 -4.34 -36.11
CA ASN A 148 1.39 -4.70 -37.45
C ASN A 148 0.63 -3.56 -38.13
N THR A 149 -0.25 -2.87 -37.41
CA THR A 149 -1.01 -1.73 -37.94
C THR A 149 -0.07 -0.61 -38.42
N SER A 150 0.98 -0.31 -37.65
CA SER A 150 2.00 0.69 -38.01
C SER A 150 2.82 0.28 -39.23
N ARG A 151 3.14 -1.01 -39.39
CA ARG A 151 3.85 -1.52 -40.58
C ARG A 151 2.97 -1.46 -41.81
N THR A 152 1.69 -1.80 -41.69
CA THR A 152 0.75 -1.80 -42.82
C THR A 152 0.41 -0.39 -43.31
N SER A 153 0.30 0.61 -42.43
CA SER A 153 0.07 2.00 -42.83
C SER A 153 1.28 2.66 -43.53
N LEU A 154 2.51 2.19 -43.27
CA LEU A 154 3.72 2.67 -43.95
C LEU A 154 3.93 2.07 -45.36
N VAL A 155 3.32 0.93 -45.67
CA VAL A 155 3.45 0.25 -46.98
C VAL A 155 2.43 0.78 -48.01
N ASN A 156 1.38 1.49 -47.58
CA ASN A 156 0.30 1.98 -48.43
C ASN A 156 0.46 3.45 -48.87
N ASN A 157 1.69 3.92 -49.15
CA ASN A 157 1.88 5.12 -49.96
C ASN A 157 2.07 4.71 -51.43
N PRO A 158 1.03 4.75 -52.28
CA PRO A 158 1.20 4.47 -53.70
C PRO A 158 2.08 5.59 -54.30
N ASN A 159 3.30 5.22 -54.68
CA ASN A 159 4.20 6.12 -55.40
C ASN A 159 3.48 6.62 -56.68
N PRO A 160 3.31 7.94 -56.90
CA PRO A 160 2.57 8.45 -58.05
C PRO A 160 3.28 8.28 -59.41
N GLU A 161 4.42 7.61 -59.48
CA GLU A 161 5.20 7.45 -60.70
C GLU A 161 4.90 6.17 -61.46
N THR A 162 3.71 6.07 -62.06
CA THR A 162 3.52 5.25 -63.27
C THR A 162 2.24 5.66 -64.00
N GLN A 163 2.22 6.89 -64.52
CA GLN A 163 1.45 7.18 -65.72
C GLN A 163 2.43 7.54 -66.83
N LYS A 164 2.34 6.75 -67.90
CA LYS A 164 3.12 6.79 -69.13
C LYS A 164 3.19 8.17 -69.76
#